data_AF-A0A0Q9Y6C0-F1
#
_entry.id   AF-A0A0Q9Y6C0-F1
#
_cell.length_a   1.000
_cell.length_b   1.000
_cell.length_c   1.000
_cell.angle_alpha   90.00
_cell.angle_beta   90.00
_cell.angle_gamma   90.00
#
_symmetry.space_group_name_H-M   'P 1'
#
loop_
_entity.id
_entity.type
_entity.pdbx_description
1 polymer ?
#
loop_
_entity_poly.entity_id
_entity_poly.type
_entity_poly.pdbx_seq_one_letter_code
_entity_poly.pdbx_strand_id
1 'polypeptide(L)'
;MLWASMIGPDFVRRSFIRWTSRGSSTNEKQLELVVSAMRDYKMLRISPQYVSDEDLQLVKVPVLLLLGEKSPLHNSQSAANRAQKLLQDVEVEILPKAGHKLPADLVNDRILKFINLRAE
;
A
#
# COMPACT_ATOMS: atom_id res chain seq x y z
N MET A 1 -15.96 -0.15 7.80
CA MET A 1 -15.31 -1.11 8.74
C MET A 1 -13.89 -0.72 9.16
N LEU A 2 -13.04 -0.13 8.30
CA LEU A 2 -11.66 0.28 8.66
C LEU A 2 -11.55 1.36 9.75
N TRP A 3 -12.56 2.20 9.93
CA TRP A 3 -12.54 3.27 10.95
C TRP A 3 -12.79 2.75 12.37
N ALA A 4 -13.58 1.68 12.51
CA ALA A 4 -13.91 1.10 13.82
C ALA A 4 -12.71 0.42 14.49
N SER A 5 -11.76 -0.12 13.71
CA SER A 5 -10.53 -0.72 14.24
C SER A 5 -9.48 0.30 14.73
N MET A 6 -9.72 1.59 14.52
CA MET A 6 -8.85 2.68 15.01
C MET A 6 -9.31 3.25 16.36
N ILE A 7 -10.54 2.93 16.77
CA ILE A 7 -11.14 3.33 18.05
C ILE A 7 -11.25 2.06 18.91
N GLY A 8 -10.36 1.90 19.90
CA GLY A 8 -10.34 0.71 20.75
C GLY A 8 -9.07 0.60 21.59
N PRO A 9 -8.83 -0.54 22.25
CA PRO A 9 -7.61 -0.83 22.99
C PRO A 9 -6.43 -1.19 22.06
N ASP A 10 -5.19 -1.07 22.56
CA ASP A 10 -3.98 -1.24 21.75
C ASP A 10 -3.81 -2.65 21.17
N PHE A 11 -4.34 -3.69 21.83
CA PHE A 11 -4.29 -5.05 21.28
C PHE A 11 -5.07 -5.18 19.97
N VAL A 12 -6.17 -4.43 19.80
CA VAL A 12 -6.93 -4.38 18.54
C VAL A 12 -6.11 -3.67 17.46
N ARG A 13 -5.51 -2.52 17.80
CA ARG A 13 -4.63 -1.77 16.87
C ARG A 13 -3.45 -2.61 16.41
N ARG A 14 -2.77 -3.28 17.34
CA ARG A 14 -1.65 -4.20 17.06
C ARG A 14 -2.08 -5.36 16.17
N SER A 15 -3.23 -5.97 16.46
CA SER A 15 -3.77 -7.06 15.63
C SER A 15 -4.08 -6.59 14.21
N PHE A 16 -4.67 -5.40 14.07
CA PHE A 16 -4.94 -4.79 12.77
C PHE A 16 -3.65 -4.54 11.97
N ILE A 17 -2.64 -3.92 12.56
CA ILE A 17 -1.36 -3.65 11.87
C ILE A 17 -0.64 -4.95 11.49
N ARG A 18 -0.68 -5.99 12.34
CA ARG A 18 -0.12 -7.30 12.00
C ARG A 18 -0.88 -7.98 10.87
N TRP A 19 -2.21 -7.85 10.84
CA TRP A 19 -3.03 -8.37 9.76
C TRP A 19 -2.73 -7.65 8.43
N THR A 20 -2.64 -6.32 8.41
CA THR A 20 -2.29 -5.58 7.19
C THR A 20 -0.86 -5.86 6.74
N SER A 21 0.06 -6.07 7.69
CA SER A 21 1.47 -6.39 7.40
C SER A 21 1.71 -7.87 7.13
N ARG A 22 0.68 -8.68 6.90
CA ARG A 22 0.79 -10.14 6.66
C ARG A 22 1.92 -10.50 5.70
N GLY A 23 2.96 -11.17 6.20
CA GLY A 23 4.10 -11.61 5.40
C GLY A 23 5.28 -10.63 5.34
N SER A 24 5.14 -9.45 5.94
CA SER A 24 6.21 -8.46 6.12
C SER A 24 6.67 -8.42 7.57
N SER A 25 7.97 -8.22 7.79
CA SER A 25 8.52 -8.08 9.14
C SER A 25 7.96 -6.80 9.80
N THR A 26 7.43 -6.96 11.00
CA THR A 26 6.92 -5.85 11.79
C THR A 26 7.92 -5.60 12.91
N ASN A 27 8.70 -4.52 12.79
CA ASN A 27 9.57 -4.07 13.88
C ASN A 27 8.69 -3.58 15.04
N GLU A 28 8.89 -4.12 16.24
CA GLU A 28 8.05 -3.79 17.41
C GLU A 28 8.12 -2.30 17.78
N LYS A 29 9.27 -1.62 17.63
CA LYS A 29 9.36 -0.16 17.84
C LYS A 29 8.55 0.63 16.82
N GLN A 30 8.54 0.18 15.56
CA GLN A 30 7.69 0.79 14.53
C GLN A 30 6.20 0.53 14.83
N LEU A 31 5.86 -0.67 15.32
CA LEU A 31 4.50 -1.01 15.71
C LEU A 31 4.02 -0.13 16.86
N GLU A 32 4.85 0.06 17.90
CA GLU A 32 4.57 0.96 19.02
C GLU A 32 4.35 2.40 18.56
N LEU A 33 5.22 2.91 17.69
CA LEU A 33 5.08 4.24 17.13
C LEU A 33 3.76 4.41 16.35
N VAL A 34 3.41 3.45 15.50
CA VAL A 34 2.15 3.48 14.73
C VAL A 34 0.93 3.37 15.66
N VAL A 35 0.99 2.51 16.67
CA VAL A 35 -0.10 2.36 17.66
C VAL A 35 -0.29 3.63 18.47
N SER A 36 0.79 4.27 18.92
CA SER A 36 0.74 5.59 19.55
C SER A 36 0.11 6.62 18.62
N ALA A 37 0.54 6.69 17.35
CA ALA A 37 -0.04 7.62 16.38
C ALA A 37 -1.56 7.41 16.19
N MET A 38 -2.02 6.16 16.15
CA MET A 38 -3.46 5.83 16.04
C MET A 38 -4.26 6.13 17.31
N ARG A 39 -3.62 6.15 18.48
CA ARG A 39 -4.27 6.40 19.78
C ARG A 39 -4.30 7.88 20.13
N ASP A 40 -3.17 8.56 19.91
CA ASP A 40 -2.88 9.87 20.48
C ASP A 40 -3.13 11.02 19.49
N TYR A 41 -3.30 10.72 18.19
CA TYR A 41 -3.59 11.72 17.15
C TYR A 41 -4.95 11.52 16.48
N LYS A 42 -5.67 12.63 16.29
CA LYS A 42 -6.91 12.64 15.50
C LYS A 42 -6.57 12.50 14.02
N MET A 43 -6.87 11.32 13.45
CA MET A 43 -6.64 11.06 12.03
C MET A 43 -7.71 11.75 11.17
N LEU A 44 -7.43 12.98 10.72
CA LEU A 44 -8.24 13.70 9.74
C LEU A 44 -7.83 13.33 8.32
N ARG A 45 -8.14 12.10 7.88
CA ARG A 45 -7.88 11.67 6.51
C ARG A 45 -9.19 11.53 5.74
N ILE A 46 -9.20 12.04 4.51
CA ILE A 46 -10.27 11.74 3.55
C ILE A 46 -10.25 10.22 3.32
N SER A 47 -11.42 9.58 3.36
CA SER A 47 -11.50 8.15 3.06
C SER A 47 -10.99 7.91 1.64
N PRO A 48 -10.14 6.88 1.40
CA PRO A 48 -9.70 6.53 0.06
C PRO A 48 -10.92 6.36 -0.85
N GLN A 49 -10.95 7.11 -1.94
CA GLN A 49 -11.97 6.96 -2.98
C GLN A 49 -11.49 5.92 -3.98
N TYR A 50 -12.43 5.15 -4.52
CA TYR A 50 -12.13 4.27 -5.63
C TYR A 50 -12.03 5.11 -6.91
N VAL A 51 -10.86 5.12 -7.53
CA VAL A 51 -10.61 5.90 -8.75
C VAL A 51 -11.37 5.27 -9.91
N SER A 52 -12.12 6.07 -10.69
CA SER A 52 -12.92 5.59 -11.83
C SER A 52 -12.04 5.05 -12.96
N ASP A 53 -12.63 4.30 -13.91
CA ASP A 53 -11.88 3.80 -15.06
C ASP A 53 -11.48 4.96 -15.99
N GLU A 54 -12.37 5.94 -16.13
CA GLU A 54 -12.16 7.17 -16.91
C GLU A 54 -10.98 7.98 -16.35
N ASP A 55 -10.93 8.18 -15.02
CA ASP A 55 -9.84 8.92 -14.38
C ASP A 55 -8.49 8.20 -14.54
N LEU A 56 -8.46 6.87 -14.48
CA LEU A 56 -7.23 6.11 -14.73
C LEU A 56 -6.74 6.27 -16.17
N GLN A 57 -7.65 6.26 -17.15
CA GLN A 57 -7.29 6.46 -18.56
C GLN A 57 -6.74 7.87 -18.83
N LEU A 58 -7.11 8.85 -18.01
CA LEU A 58 -6.59 10.22 -18.12
C LEU A 58 -5.16 10.38 -17.59
N VAL A 59 -4.60 9.40 -16.88
CA VAL A 59 -3.21 9.46 -16.41
C VAL A 59 -2.24 9.37 -17.59
N LYS A 60 -1.45 10.44 -17.79
CA LYS A 60 -0.49 10.57 -18.91
C LYS A 60 0.98 10.48 -18.51
N VAL A 61 1.25 10.34 -17.21
CA VAL A 61 2.61 10.20 -16.70
C VAL A 61 2.94 8.73 -16.48
N PRO A 62 4.22 8.33 -16.56
CA PRO A 62 4.62 6.97 -16.23
C PRO A 62 4.25 6.60 -14.78
N VAL A 63 3.72 5.39 -14.59
CA VAL A 63 3.31 4.90 -13.27
C VAL A 63 4.08 3.64 -12.89
N LEU A 64 4.64 3.62 -11.68
CA LEU A 64 5.08 2.40 -11.02
C LEU A 64 4.03 1.96 -10.00
N LEU A 65 3.44 0.79 -10.19
CA LEU A 65 2.49 0.18 -9.27
C LEU A 65 3.12 -1.04 -8.58
N LEU A 66 3.39 -0.91 -7.27
CA LEU A 66 3.88 -2.00 -6.44
C LEU A 66 2.76 -2.53 -5.54
N LEU A 67 2.56 -3.85 -5.55
CA LEU A 67 1.50 -4.53 -4.82
C LEU A 67 2.09 -5.68 -3.99
N GLY A 68 1.50 -5.99 -2.84
CA GLY A 68 1.89 -7.15 -2.05
C GLY A 68 1.03 -8.36 -2.39
N GLU A 69 1.64 -9.51 -2.70
CA GLU A 69 0.91 -10.76 -3.03
C GLU A 69 -0.14 -11.14 -1.95
N LYS A 70 0.19 -10.93 -0.67
CA LYS A 70 -0.62 -11.31 0.49
C LYS A 70 -1.36 -10.13 1.12
N SER A 71 -1.49 -9.02 0.39
CA SER A 71 -2.25 -7.85 0.84
C SER A 71 -3.69 -8.24 1.17
N PRO A 72 -4.17 -8.03 2.40
CA PRO A 72 -5.56 -8.35 2.74
C PRO A 72 -6.52 -7.19 2.42
N LEU A 73 -6.02 -6.05 1.93
CA LEU A 73 -6.83 -4.85 1.67
C LEU A 73 -7.42 -4.82 0.26
N HIS A 74 -6.82 -5.53 -0.70
CA HIS A 74 -7.27 -5.60 -2.08
C HIS A 74 -6.76 -6.88 -2.73
N ASN A 75 -7.40 -7.30 -3.83
CA ASN A 75 -6.89 -8.39 -4.65
C ASN A 75 -5.79 -7.84 -5.58
N SER A 76 -4.53 -8.18 -5.30
CA SER A 76 -3.37 -7.66 -6.04
C SER A 76 -3.38 -8.04 -7.51
N GLN A 77 -3.86 -9.24 -7.86
CA GLN A 77 -3.95 -9.65 -9.27
C GLN A 77 -5.01 -8.86 -10.03
N SER A 78 -6.18 -8.64 -9.42
CA SER A 78 -7.25 -7.83 -10.00
C SER A 78 -6.82 -6.37 -10.18
N ALA A 79 -6.14 -5.80 -9.19
CA ALA A 79 -5.58 -4.45 -9.26
C ALA A 79 -4.52 -4.33 -10.36
N ALA A 80 -3.61 -5.30 -10.46
CA ALA A 80 -2.58 -5.36 -11.52
C ALA A 80 -3.21 -5.42 -12.92
N ASN A 81 -4.17 -6.33 -13.11
CA ASN A 81 -4.85 -6.49 -14.40
C ASN A 81 -5.61 -5.21 -14.79
N ARG A 82 -6.29 -4.57 -13.83
CA ARG A 82 -7.00 -3.31 -14.07
C ARG A 82 -6.05 -2.18 -14.44
N ALA A 83 -4.93 -2.06 -13.71
CA ALA A 83 -3.90 -1.06 -13.98
C ALA A 83 -3.32 -1.22 -15.39
N GLN A 84 -2.91 -2.43 -15.76
CA GLN A 84 -2.36 -2.74 -17.09
C GLN A 84 -3.37 -2.50 -18.22
N LYS A 85 -4.66 -2.67 -17.95
CA LYS A 85 -5.73 -2.43 -18.94
C LYS A 85 -6.01 -0.94 -19.17
N LEU A 86 -5.90 -0.11 -18.14
CA LEU A 86 -6.43 1.27 -18.16
C LEU A 86 -5.36 2.35 -18.18
N LEU A 87 -4.20 2.13 -17.57
CA LEU A 87 -3.09 3.09 -17.58
C LEU A 87 -2.29 2.98 -18.88
N GLN A 88 -1.88 4.13 -19.43
CA GLN A 88 -1.16 4.17 -20.71
C GLN A 88 0.31 3.77 -20.61
N ASP A 89 0.99 4.17 -19.53
CA ASP A 89 2.37 3.77 -19.22
C ASP A 89 2.41 3.33 -17.76
N VAL A 90 2.42 2.01 -17.55
CA VAL A 90 2.48 1.43 -16.21
C VAL A 90 3.43 0.25 -16.16
N GLU A 91 4.31 0.26 -15.16
CA GLU A 91 5.05 -0.89 -14.69
C GLU A 91 4.36 -1.44 -13.45
N VAL A 92 3.95 -2.70 -13.50
CA VAL A 92 3.29 -3.36 -12.37
C VAL A 92 4.15 -4.48 -11.83
N GLU A 93 4.34 -4.50 -10.51
CA GLU A 93 5.06 -5.57 -9.83
C GLU A 93 4.29 -6.03 -8.58
N ILE A 94 4.09 -7.34 -8.48
CA ILE A 94 3.52 -7.98 -7.29
C ILE A 94 4.67 -8.61 -6.50
N LEU A 95 4.98 -8.05 -5.34
CA LEU A 95 6.04 -8.53 -4.47
C LEU A 95 5.61 -9.83 -3.78
N PRO A 96 6.32 -10.95 -3.99
CA PRO A 96 5.96 -12.23 -3.40
C PRO A 96 6.09 -12.18 -1.89
N LYS A 97 5.19 -12.88 -1.20
CA LYS A 97 5.09 -12.96 0.27
C LYS A 97 4.81 -11.62 0.99
N ALA A 98 4.84 -10.48 0.32
CA ALA A 98 4.60 -9.17 0.94
C ALA A 98 3.11 -8.93 1.24
N GLY A 99 2.84 -8.27 2.37
CA GLY A 99 1.49 -7.82 2.75
C GLY A 99 1.17 -6.44 2.19
N HIS A 100 0.26 -5.71 2.84
CA HIS A 100 -0.02 -4.32 2.49
C HIS A 100 1.16 -3.39 2.81
N LYS A 101 1.87 -3.66 3.91
CA LYS A 101 3.15 -3.00 4.22
C LYS A 101 4.25 -3.63 3.36
N LEU A 102 4.68 -2.96 2.31
CA LEU A 102 5.75 -3.45 1.44
C LEU A 102 7.13 -3.32 2.13
N PRO A 103 8.09 -4.23 1.86
CA PRO A 103 9.46 -4.12 2.37
C PRO A 103 10.17 -2.88 1.82
N ALA A 104 10.69 -2.02 2.70
CA ALA A 104 11.25 -0.74 2.31
C ALA A 104 12.44 -0.87 1.34
N ASP A 105 13.37 -1.80 1.60
CA ASP A 105 14.57 -1.95 0.77
C ASP A 105 14.22 -2.32 -0.67
N LEU A 106 13.30 -3.28 -0.86
CA LEU A 106 12.83 -3.69 -2.19
C LEU A 106 12.09 -2.56 -2.91
N VAL A 107 11.27 -1.80 -2.18
CA VAL A 107 10.55 -0.64 -2.72
C VAL A 107 11.53 0.46 -3.14
N ASN A 108 12.52 0.76 -2.30
CA ASN A 108 13.51 1.80 -2.56
C ASN A 108 14.31 1.47 -3.83
N ASP A 109 14.84 0.25 -3.93
CA ASP A 109 15.59 -0.21 -5.11
C ASP A 109 14.74 -0.11 -6.38
N ARG A 110 13.46 -0.49 -6.28
CA ARG A 110 12.56 -0.49 -7.43
C ARG A 110 12.17 0.91 -7.90
N ILE A 111 11.95 1.83 -6.97
CA ILE A 111 11.71 3.25 -7.25
C ILE A 111 12.92 3.88 -7.94
N LEU A 112 14.13 3.64 -7.42
CA LEU A 112 15.36 4.19 -8.01
C LEU A 112 15.56 3.70 -9.45
N LYS A 113 15.35 2.41 -9.71
CA LYS A 113 15.40 1.84 -11.07
C LYS A 113 14.37 2.50 -12.00
N PHE A 114 13.13 2.67 -11.53
CA PHE A 114 12.05 3.26 -12.32
C PHE A 114 12.35 4.72 -12.71
N ILE A 115 12.89 5.50 -11.78
CA ILE A 115 13.25 6.91 -12.01
C ILE A 115 14.45 7.01 -12.96
N ASN A 116 15.51 6.23 -12.74
CA ASN A 116 16.74 6.35 -13.52
C ASN A 116 16.55 5.92 -14.98
N LEU A 117 15.76 4.88 -15.26
CA LEU A 117 15.47 4.42 -16.63
C LEU A 117 14.71 5.44 -17.49
N ARG A 118 14.16 6.50 -16.89
CA ARG A 118 13.39 7.55 -17.58
C ARG A 118 14.03 8.94 -17.48
N ALA A 119 15.18 9.04 -16.82
CA ALA A 119 15.98 10.27 -16.78
C ALA A 119 16.95 10.36 -17.98
N GLU A 120 17.09 9.28 -18.73
CA GLU A 120 17.84 9.15 -19.99
C GLU A 120 16.90 9.31 -21.20
#